data_AF-A0A075FSH2-F1
#
_entry.id   AF-A0A075FSH2-F1
#
_cell.length_a   1.000
_cell.length_b   1.000
_cell.length_c   1.000
_cell.angle_alpha   90.00
_cell.angle_beta   90.00
_cell.angle_gamma   90.00
#
_symmetry.space_group_name_H-M   'P 1'
#
loop_
_entity.id
_entity.type
_entity.pdbx_description
1 polymer ?
#
loop_
_entity_poly.entity_id
_entity_poly.type
_entity_poly.pdbx_seq_one_letter_code
_entity_poly.pdbx_strand_id
1 'polypeptide(L)'
;MEISRLEQIDDVIQSGADIVMLDNFSPKDAKKANKIIRSKKNKEQLIIEASGNISIENIEQYAKSGVDIISLGRITHSVKNIDMSLEIIKNYS
;
A
#
# COMPACT_ATOMS: atom_id res chain seq x y z
N MET A 1 -7.82 2.43 7.36
CA MET A 1 -9.08 2.11 6.64
C MET A 1 -8.76 1.23 5.45
N GLU A 2 -9.60 0.25 5.14
CA GLU A 2 -9.40 -0.62 3.98
C GLU A 2 -10.32 -0.19 2.83
N ILE A 3 -9.81 -0.27 1.60
CA ILE A 3 -10.58 -0.08 0.37
C ILE A 3 -10.23 -1.16 -0.64
N SER A 4 -11.19 -1.56 -1.46
CA SER A 4 -11.00 -2.54 -2.55
C SER A 4 -11.22 -1.92 -3.95
N ARG A 5 -11.57 -0.63 -4.01
CA ARG A 5 -11.79 0.11 -5.26
C ARG A 5 -11.35 1.57 -5.16
N LEU A 6 -10.96 2.16 -6.29
CA LEU A 6 -10.41 3.53 -6.38
C LEU A 6 -11.43 4.60 -5.96
N GLU A 7 -12.71 4.36 -6.18
CA GLU A 7 -13.79 5.30 -5.89
C GLU A 7 -13.93 5.59 -4.38
N GLN A 8 -13.43 4.69 -3.53
CA GLN A 8 -13.47 4.81 -2.07
C GLN A 8 -12.34 5.68 -1.50
N ILE A 9 -11.41 6.16 -2.35
CA ILE A 9 -10.29 7.00 -1.89
C ILE A 9 -10.79 8.31 -1.27
N ASP A 10 -11.87 8.89 -1.80
CA ASP A 10 -12.42 10.12 -1.22
C ASP A 10 -12.99 9.89 0.19
N ASP A 11 -13.56 8.70 0.46
CA ASP A 11 -14.03 8.32 1.81
C ASP A 11 -12.86 8.23 2.79
N VAL A 12 -11.75 7.62 2.37
CA VAL A 12 -10.51 7.55 3.16
C VAL A 12 -10.01 8.95 3.49
N ILE A 13 -9.97 9.83 2.50
CA ILE A 13 -9.50 11.21 2.66
C ILE A 13 -10.36 11.96 3.66
N GLN A 14 -11.68 11.82 3.59
CA GLN A 14 -12.65 12.46 4.48
C GLN A 14 -12.63 11.88 5.89
N SER A 15 -12.41 10.57 6.02
CA SER A 15 -12.35 9.90 7.33
C SER A 15 -11.17 10.37 8.20
N GLY A 16 -10.15 10.97 7.59
CA GLY A 16 -8.95 11.41 8.30
C GLY A 16 -8.07 10.27 8.79
N ALA A 17 -8.22 9.06 8.23
CA ALA A 17 -7.38 7.93 8.56
C ALA A 17 -5.88 8.25 8.35
N ASP A 18 -5.03 7.73 9.23
CA ASP A 18 -3.56 7.83 9.10
C ASP A 18 -2.98 6.79 8.13
N ILE A 19 -3.71 5.67 7.94
CA ILE A 19 -3.31 4.56 7.07
C ILE A 19 -4.49 4.13 6.21
N VAL A 20 -4.23 3.91 4.93
CA VAL A 20 -5.14 3.26 3.98
C VAL A 20 -4.55 1.96 3.46
N MET A 21 -5.31 0.88 3.54
CA MET A 21 -4.97 -0.42 2.97
C MET A 21 -5.73 -0.61 1.66
N LEU A 22 -4.98 -0.86 0.59
CA LEU A 22 -5.46 -1.21 -0.74
C LEU A 22 -5.60 -2.74 -0.82
N ASP A 23 -6.79 -3.26 -0.53
CA ASP A 23 -7.05 -4.69 -0.54
C ASP A 23 -7.29 -5.20 -1.97
N ASN A 24 -6.48 -6.17 -2.38
CA ASN A 24 -6.54 -6.86 -3.67
C ASN A 24 -6.43 -5.93 -4.91
N PHE A 25 -5.80 -4.77 -4.75
CA PHE A 25 -5.48 -3.91 -5.88
C PHE A 25 -4.42 -4.55 -6.76
N SER A 26 -4.55 -4.38 -8.09
CA SER A 26 -3.43 -4.67 -9.00
C SER A 26 -2.27 -3.68 -8.76
N PRO A 27 -1.01 -4.01 -9.10
CA PRO A 27 0.10 -3.04 -9.01
C PRO A 27 -0.15 -1.74 -9.77
N LYS A 28 -0.86 -1.84 -10.91
CA LYS A 28 -1.26 -0.70 -11.73
C LYS A 28 -2.26 0.18 -11.00
N ASP A 29 -3.25 -0.41 -10.34
CA ASP A 29 -4.27 0.36 -9.63
C ASP A 29 -3.74 0.90 -8.32
N ALA A 30 -2.86 0.17 -7.62
CA ALA A 30 -2.13 0.69 -6.46
C ALA A 30 -1.32 1.95 -6.83
N LYS A 31 -0.67 1.94 -7.99
CA LYS A 31 0.04 3.11 -8.51
C LYS A 31 -0.91 4.28 -8.82
N LYS A 32 -2.10 4.01 -9.35
CA LYS A 32 -3.12 5.05 -9.57
C LYS A 32 -3.62 5.61 -8.24
N ALA A 33 -3.92 4.73 -7.27
CA ALA A 33 -4.38 5.10 -5.95
C ALA A 33 -3.37 6.02 -5.26
N ASN A 34 -2.09 5.64 -5.26
CA ASN A 34 -1.00 6.47 -4.76
C ASN A 34 -0.97 7.85 -5.43
N LYS A 35 -1.03 7.91 -6.77
CA LYS A 35 -1.08 9.20 -7.48
C LYS A 35 -2.28 10.06 -7.09
N ILE A 36 -3.47 9.46 -6.96
CA ILE A 36 -4.68 10.19 -6.57
C ILE A 36 -4.52 10.73 -5.15
N ILE A 37 -4.08 9.89 -4.21
CA ILE A 37 -3.87 10.27 -2.80
C ILE A 37 -2.86 11.40 -2.69
N ARG A 38 -1.68 11.26 -3.32
CA ARG A 38 -0.60 12.27 -3.27
C ARG A 38 -0.94 13.55 -4.03
N SER A 39 -1.96 13.55 -4.88
CA SER A 39 -2.48 14.78 -5.52
C SER A 39 -3.38 15.62 -4.59
N LYS A 40 -3.81 15.05 -3.45
CA LYS A 40 -4.73 15.70 -2.51
C LYS A 40 -3.94 16.46 -1.46
N LYS A 41 -4.44 17.63 -1.07
CA LYS A 41 -3.79 18.50 -0.07
C LYS A 41 -3.73 17.81 1.29
N ASN A 42 -2.60 17.98 2.00
CA ASN A 42 -2.39 17.50 3.37
C ASN A 42 -2.48 15.97 3.51
N LYS A 43 -2.10 15.22 2.47
CA LYS A 43 -2.09 13.75 2.46
C LYS A 43 -0.69 13.16 2.28
N GLU A 44 0.34 13.96 2.51
CA GLU A 44 1.74 13.54 2.48
C GLU A 44 2.04 12.52 3.59
N GLN A 45 1.33 12.62 4.72
CA GLN A 45 1.49 11.74 5.88
C GLN A 45 0.57 10.50 5.86
N LEU A 46 -0.37 10.41 4.91
CA LEU A 46 -1.23 9.23 4.79
C LEU A 46 -0.37 8.05 4.33
N ILE A 47 -0.28 7.01 5.15
CA ILE A 47 0.43 5.77 4.82
C ILE A 47 -0.45 4.94 3.90
N ILE A 48 0.11 4.48 2.79
CA ILE A 48 -0.57 3.62 1.81
C ILE A 48 0.03 2.22 1.91
N GLU A 49 -0.81 1.25 2.27
CA GLU A 49 -0.47 -0.16 2.37
C GLU A 49 -1.10 -0.93 1.20
N ALA A 50 -0.35 -1.84 0.57
CA ALA A 50 -0.92 -2.81 -0.36
C ALA A 50 -1.02 -4.20 0.31
N SER A 51 -2.18 -4.84 0.17
CA SER A 51 -2.44 -6.19 0.69
C SER A 51 -3.28 -7.01 -0.29
N GLY A 52 -3.33 -8.33 -0.09
CA GLY A 52 -4.12 -9.25 -0.88
C GLY A 52 -3.45 -9.72 -2.19
N ASN A 53 -3.38 -11.04 -2.39
CA ASN A 53 -2.81 -11.70 -3.59
C ASN A 53 -1.37 -11.28 -3.96
N ILE A 54 -0.59 -10.78 -3.00
CA ILE A 54 0.82 -10.43 -3.18
C ILE A 54 1.69 -11.67 -2.93
N SER A 55 2.67 -11.88 -3.80
CA SER A 55 3.62 -12.99 -3.78
C SER A 55 5.03 -12.49 -4.11
N ILE A 56 6.04 -13.34 -3.94
CA ILE A 56 7.45 -12.99 -4.22
C ILE A 56 7.62 -12.58 -5.69
N GLU A 57 6.86 -13.18 -6.59
CA GLU A 57 6.94 -12.93 -8.04
C GLU A 57 6.38 -11.56 -8.43
N ASN A 58 5.46 -11.00 -7.63
CA ASN A 58 4.81 -9.72 -7.94
C ASN A 58 5.15 -8.58 -6.97
N ILE A 59 5.84 -8.87 -5.85
CA ILE A 59 6.17 -7.89 -4.81
C ILE A 59 6.95 -6.68 -5.35
N GLU A 60 7.86 -6.90 -6.30
CA GLU A 60 8.63 -5.82 -6.93
C GLU A 60 7.73 -4.84 -7.68
N GLN A 61 6.65 -5.33 -8.30
CA GLN A 61 5.69 -4.49 -9.00
C GLN A 61 4.89 -3.62 -8.03
N TYR A 62 4.54 -4.16 -6.86
CA TYR A 62 3.90 -3.41 -5.78
C TYR A 62 4.86 -2.37 -5.20
N ALA A 63 6.14 -2.69 -4.99
CA ALA A 63 7.13 -1.71 -4.53
C ALA A 63 7.25 -0.53 -5.50
N LYS A 64 7.23 -0.80 -6.81
CA LYS A 64 7.24 0.23 -7.88
C LYS A 64 5.95 1.03 -8.00
N SER A 65 4.88 0.66 -7.30
CA SER A 65 3.63 1.42 -7.27
C SER A 65 3.71 2.66 -6.36
N GLY A 66 4.72 2.68 -5.46
CA GLY A 66 4.96 3.76 -4.51
C GLY A 66 4.06 3.72 -3.28
N VAL A 67 3.55 2.53 -2.93
CA VAL A 67 2.99 2.28 -1.59
C VAL A 67 4.10 2.30 -0.55
N ASP A 68 3.75 2.68 0.67
CA ASP A 68 4.67 2.79 1.80
C ASP A 68 4.88 1.42 2.49
N ILE A 69 3.84 0.57 2.48
CA ILE A 69 3.84 -0.75 3.13
C ILE A 69 3.31 -1.81 2.15
N ILE A 70 3.90 -3.00 2.18
CA ILE A 70 3.40 -4.19 1.48
C ILE A 70 3.20 -5.32 2.48
N SER A 71 1.97 -5.82 2.57
CA SER A 71 1.57 -6.89 3.48
C SER A 71 1.27 -8.19 2.74
N LEU A 72 1.83 -9.30 3.22
CA LEU A 72 1.62 -10.64 2.68
C LEU A 72 0.68 -11.42 3.61
N GLY A 73 -0.61 -11.47 3.30
CA GLY A 73 -1.61 -12.15 4.14
C GLY A 73 -1.48 -13.69 4.21
N ARG A 74 -0.68 -14.32 3.34
CA ARG A 74 -0.72 -15.78 3.12
C ARG A 74 0.35 -16.60 3.86
N ILE A 75 0.70 -16.20 5.09
CA ILE A 75 1.74 -16.87 5.88
C ILE A 75 1.30 -18.25 6.44
N THR A 76 -0.01 -18.55 6.56
CA THR A 76 -0.48 -19.77 7.27
C THR A 76 -0.70 -21.04 6.43
N HIS A 77 -0.52 -21.03 5.10
CA HIS A 77 -0.77 -22.25 4.27
C HIS A 77 0.37 -22.74 3.37
N SER A 78 1.55 -22.12 3.42
CA SER A 78 2.73 -22.64 2.70
C SER A 78 4.01 -22.01 3.24
N VAL A 79 4.68 -22.74 4.12
CA VAL A 79 5.90 -22.32 4.81
C VAL A 79 7.08 -22.20 3.84
N LYS A 80 7.58 -20.98 3.68
CA LYS A 80 9.02 -20.66 3.55
C LYS A 80 9.19 -19.27 4.16
N ASN A 81 9.67 -19.22 5.41
CA ASN A 81 9.87 -17.97 6.15
C ASN A 81 10.75 -17.01 5.33
N ILE A 82 10.17 -15.89 4.89
CA ILE A 82 10.92 -14.75 4.35
C ILE A 82 10.75 -13.62 5.35
N ASP A 83 11.86 -13.33 6.02
CA ASP A 83 12.00 -12.26 6.98
C ASP A 83 12.05 -10.93 6.19
N MET A 84 10.97 -10.16 6.21
CA MET A 84 10.90 -8.84 5.57
C MET A 84 10.81 -7.78 6.66
N SER A 85 11.89 -7.01 6.82
CA SER A 85 11.94 -5.82 7.67
C SER A 85 11.87 -4.56 6.81
N LEU A 86 11.11 -3.56 7.28
CA LEU A 86 10.93 -2.26 6.65
C LEU A 86 12.10 -1.35 7.03
N GLU A 87 12.89 -0.92 6.05
CA GLU A 87 13.96 0.07 6.24
C GLU A 87 13.43 1.49 5.97
N ILE A 88 13.42 2.34 7.01
CA ILE A 88 13.02 3.74 6.90
C ILE A 88 14.24 4.55 6.48
N ILE A 89 14.32 4.94 5.21
CA ILE A 89 15.36 5.85 4.71
C ILE A 89 14.95 7.29 5.05
N LYS A 90 15.52 7.85 6.11
CA LYS A 90 15.43 9.28 6.41
C LYS A 90 16.46 10.05 5.59
N ASN A 91 16.00 10.80 4.59
CA ASN A 91 16.81 11.85 3.96
C ASN A 91 16.73 13.13 4.80
N TYR A 92 17.75 13.41 5.60
CA TYR A 92 18.00 14.75 6.13
C TYR A 92 18.84 15.53 5.12
N SER A 93 18.40 16.74 4.80
CA SER A 93 19.18 17.77 4.10
C SER A 93 20.26 18.34 5.01
#